data_AF-A0A7V0T9N0-F1
#
_entry.id   AF-A0A7V0T9N0-F1
#
_cell.length_a   1.000
_cell.length_b   1.000
_cell.length_c   1.000
_cell.angle_alpha   90.00
_cell.angle_beta   90.00
_cell.angle_gamma   90.00
#
_symmetry.space_group_name_H-M   'P 1'
#
loop_
_entity.id
_entity.type
_entity.pdbx_description
1 polymer ?
#
loop_
_entity_poly.entity_id
_entity_poly.type
_entity_poly.pdbx_seq_one_letter_code
_entity_poly.pdbx_strand_id
1 'polypeptide(L)'
;MLRFSIYLIGATFILLVVMNLISSAVLLRDSLIAAGMSAANALTGYYLAVSGADKEHSGFIKIVFGGMTLRLLTLVFLTVLLIRMEWVEAIPFFLMLMGFYVLHQIMELTALNRKIKSGLKLSQKRRV
;
A
#
# COMPACT_ATOMS: atom_id res chain seq x y z
N MET A 1 2.14 -5.58 -12.63
CA MET A 1 3.38 -5.25 -11.91
C MET A 1 3.94 -3.90 -12.36
N LEU A 2 4.62 -3.79 -13.51
CA LEU A 2 5.34 -2.56 -13.91
C LEU A 2 4.52 -1.25 -13.86
N ARG A 3 3.34 -1.21 -14.47
CA ARG A 3 2.48 -0.01 -14.46
C ARG A 3 2.07 0.42 -13.05
N PHE A 4 1.73 -0.54 -12.19
CA PHE A 4 1.36 -0.28 -10.80
C PHE A 4 2.54 0.31 -10.03
N SER A 5 3.74 -0.27 -10.19
CA SER A 5 4.97 0.23 -9.57
C SER A 5 5.30 1.66 -10.00
N ILE A 6 5.14 2.00 -11.29
CA ILE A 6 5.37 3.37 -11.79
C ILE A 6 4.41 4.36 -11.11
N TYR A 7 3.12 4.04 -11.06
CA TYR A 7 2.15 4.92 -10.39
C TYR A 7 2.47 5.05 -8.90
N LEU A 8 2.84 3.96 -8.24
CA LEU A 8 3.16 3.94 -6.81
C LEU A 8 4.37 4.84 -6.51
N ILE A 9 5.44 4.71 -7.29
CA ILE A 9 6.65 5.54 -7.16
C ILE A 9 6.31 7.01 -7.40
N GLY A 10 5.52 7.32 -8.44
CA GLY A 10 5.08 8.68 -8.73
C GLY A 10 4.27 9.29 -7.58
N ALA A 11 3.29 8.56 -7.05
CA ALA A 11 2.48 9.01 -5.92
C ALA A 11 3.32 9.19 -4.64
N THR A 12 4.26 8.29 -4.40
CA THR A 12 5.20 8.39 -3.27
C THR A 12 6.03 9.66 -3.39
N PHE A 13 6.62 9.92 -4.56
CA PHE A 13 7.45 11.09 -4.79
C PHE A 13 6.67 12.40 -4.62
N ILE A 14 5.48 12.48 -5.21
CA ILE A 14 4.61 13.66 -5.08
C ILE A 14 4.28 13.94 -3.61
N LEU A 15 3.83 12.92 -2.87
CA LEU A 15 3.46 13.11 -1.47
C LEU A 15 4.67 13.49 -0.61
N LEU A 16 5.83 12.90 -0.88
CA LEU A 16 7.07 13.20 -0.16
C LEU A 16 7.47 14.67 -0.34
N VAL A 17 7.40 15.19 -1.57
CA VAL A 17 7.65 16.60 -1.88
C VAL A 17 6.62 17.49 -1.19
N VAL A 18 5.32 17.21 -1.33
CA VAL A 18 4.24 18.01 -0.74
C VAL A 18 4.39 18.10 0.78
N MET A 19 4.65 16.98 1.45
CA MET A 19 4.74 16.93 2.90
C MET A 19 5.96 17.64 3.47
N ASN A 20 7.12 17.54 2.80
CA ASN A 20 8.34 18.25 3.21
C ASN A 20 8.27 19.76 2.92
N LEU A 21 7.45 20.19 1.96
CA LEU A 21 7.21 21.62 1.70
C LEU A 21 6.26 22.26 2.72
N ILE A 22 5.30 21.51 3.24
CA ILE A 22 4.25 22.05 4.15
C ILE A 22 4.74 22.18 5.58
N SER A 23 5.62 21.28 6.05
CA SER A 23 6.01 21.23 7.47
C SER A 23 7.51 21.08 7.65
N SER A 24 8.13 22.08 8.28
CA SER A 24 9.53 22.03 8.73
C SER A 24 9.75 21.11 9.94
N ALA A 25 8.68 20.73 10.64
CA ALA A 25 8.71 19.80 11.76
C ALA A 25 8.88 18.34 11.32
N VAL A 26 8.73 18.07 10.02
CA VAL A 26 8.81 16.73 9.47
C VAL A 26 10.24 16.46 9.03
N LEU A 27 10.90 15.54 9.73
CA LEU A 27 12.21 15.07 9.32
C LEU A 27 12.08 14.28 8.00
N LEU A 28 12.96 14.59 7.05
CA LEU A 28 13.04 13.87 5.78
C LEU A 28 13.26 12.36 6.01
N ARG A 29 14.05 12.00 7.02
CA ARG A 29 14.29 10.60 7.43
C ARG A 29 12.98 9.88 7.74
N ASP A 30 12.15 10.45 8.61
CA ASP A 30 10.88 9.86 9.05
C ASP A 30 9.92 9.71 7.87
N SER A 31 9.88 10.70 6.98
CA SER A 31 9.10 10.65 5.73
C SER A 31 9.54 9.52 4.81
N LEU A 32 10.86 9.33 4.64
CA LEU A 32 11.42 8.27 3.79
C LEU A 32 11.12 6.88 4.35
N ILE A 33 11.24 6.71 5.67
CA ILE A 33 10.91 5.44 6.33
C ILE A 33 9.42 5.13 6.20
N ALA A 34 8.55 6.12 6.46
CA ALA A 34 7.10 5.99 6.31
C ALA A 34 6.70 5.65 4.86
N ALA A 35 7.29 6.35 3.89
CA ALA A 35 7.11 6.09 2.46
C ALA A 35 7.52 4.66 2.09
N GLY A 36 8.71 4.23 2.52
CA GLY A 36 9.23 2.89 2.25
C GLY A 36 8.37 1.78 2.85
N MET A 37 7.96 1.93 4.11
CA MET A 37 7.07 0.98 4.78
C MET A 37 5.72 0.87 4.07
N SER A 38 5.12 2.00 3.70
CA SER A 38 3.84 2.01 3.01
C SER A 38 3.94 1.45 1.57
N ALA A 39 5.01 1.77 0.85
CA ALA A 39 5.24 1.24 -0.49
C ALA A 39 5.43 -0.28 -0.46
N ALA A 40 6.22 -0.80 0.49
CA ALA A 40 6.39 -2.24 0.71
C ALA A 40 5.06 -2.92 1.05
N ASN A 41 4.24 -2.28 1.90
CA ASN A 41 2.89 -2.76 2.20
C ASN A 41 2.04 -2.90 0.93
N ALA A 42 1.96 -1.86 0.08
CA ALA A 42 1.13 -1.87 -1.12
C ALA A 42 1.64 -2.81 -2.22
N LEU A 43 2.96 -2.94 -2.38
CA LEU A 43 3.56 -3.93 -3.28
C LEU A 43 3.20 -5.36 -2.84
N THR A 44 3.28 -5.64 -1.54
CA THR A 44 2.90 -6.94 -0.99
C THR A 44 1.41 -7.22 -1.22
N GLY A 45 0.54 -6.24 -1.00
CA GLY A 45 -0.89 -6.36 -1.27
C GLY A 45 -1.22 -6.65 -2.73
N TYR A 46 -0.61 -5.88 -3.64
CA TYR A 46 -0.76 -6.11 -5.07
C TYR A 46 -0.24 -7.50 -5.49
N TYR A 47 0.89 -7.94 -4.94
CA TYR A 47 1.43 -9.29 -5.18
C TYR A 47 0.45 -10.37 -4.71
N LEU A 48 -0.07 -10.27 -3.48
CA LEU A 48 -1.05 -11.22 -2.94
C LEU A 48 -2.32 -11.25 -3.80
N ALA A 49 -2.82 -10.09 -4.21
CA ALA A 49 -3.97 -10.00 -5.11
C ALA A 49 -3.72 -10.63 -6.49
N VAL A 50 -2.52 -10.49 -7.05
CA VAL A 50 -2.17 -11.14 -8.31
C VAL A 50 -2.04 -12.65 -8.14
N SER A 51 -1.35 -13.11 -7.09
CA SER A 51 -1.14 -14.54 -6.81
C SER A 51 -2.42 -15.29 -6.43
N GLY A 52 -3.37 -14.61 -5.78
CA GLY A 52 -4.67 -15.16 -5.43
C GLY A 52 -5.67 -15.17 -6.59
N ALA A 53 -5.38 -14.53 -7.73
CA ALA A 53 -6.35 -14.31 -8.80
C ALA A 53 -6.85 -15.58 -9.49
N ASP A 54 -6.07 -16.66 -9.44
CA ASP A 54 -6.42 -17.96 -10.03
C ASP A 54 -7.11 -18.90 -9.03
N LYS A 55 -7.32 -18.45 -7.78
CA LYS A 55 -8.03 -19.20 -6.75
C LYS A 55 -9.53 -18.97 -6.86
N GLU A 56 -10.32 -19.93 -6.35
CA GLU A 56 -11.76 -19.77 -6.17
C GLU A 56 -12.09 -18.54 -5.31
N HIS A 57 -13.31 -18.02 -5.45
CA HIS A 57 -13.73 -16.74 -4.86
C HIS A 57 -13.44 -16.64 -3.35
N SER A 58 -13.76 -17.69 -2.59
CA SER A 58 -13.48 -17.76 -1.13
C SER A 58 -11.98 -17.72 -0.82
N GLY A 59 -11.16 -18.42 -1.61
CA GLY A 59 -9.71 -18.43 -1.50
C GLY A 59 -9.09 -17.06 -1.84
N PHE A 60 -9.58 -16.41 -2.89
CA PHE A 60 -9.15 -15.06 -3.26
C PHE A 60 -9.44 -14.05 -2.14
N ILE A 61 -10.67 -14.06 -1.59
CA ILE A 61 -11.06 -13.17 -0.49
C ILE A 61 -10.18 -13.42 0.73
N LYS A 62 -9.94 -14.68 1.10
CA LYS A 62 -9.09 -15.03 2.25
C LYS A 62 -7.65 -14.53 2.07
N ILE A 63 -7.08 -14.67 0.88
CA ILE A 63 -5.70 -14.20 0.58
C ILE A 63 -5.61 -12.68 0.65
N VAL A 64 -6.54 -11.96 0.01
CA VAL A 64 -6.49 -10.49 -0.07
C VAL A 64 -6.80 -9.85 1.28
N PHE A 65 -7.92 -10.22 1.91
CA PHE A 65 -8.35 -9.62 3.18
C PHE A 65 -7.53 -10.15 4.36
N GLY A 66 -7.24 -11.46 4.42
CA GLY A 66 -6.34 -12.01 5.45
C GLY A 66 -4.94 -11.44 5.35
N GLY A 67 -4.41 -11.30 4.13
CA GLY A 67 -3.14 -10.62 3.88
C GLY A 67 -3.18 -9.13 4.25
N MET A 68 -4.31 -8.45 4.09
CA MET A 68 -4.47 -7.06 4.54
C MET A 68 -4.39 -6.94 6.07
N THR A 69 -5.08 -7.82 6.81
CA THR A 69 -5.00 -7.85 8.28
C THR A 69 -3.58 -8.08 8.76
N LEU A 70 -2.88 -9.09 8.21
CA LEU A 70 -1.51 -9.41 8.61
C LEU A 70 -0.56 -8.23 8.34
N ARG A 71 -0.66 -7.61 7.16
CA ARG A 71 0.18 -6.46 6.81
C ARG A 71 -0.07 -5.26 7.73
N LEU A 72 -1.33 -5.01 8.12
CA LEU A 72 -1.66 -3.94 9.06
C LEU A 72 -1.04 -4.20 10.43
N LEU A 73 -1.12 -5.43 10.94
CA LEU A 73 -0.45 -5.82 12.19
C LEU A 73 1.07 -5.62 12.09
N THR A 74 1.68 -5.99 10.98
CA THR A 74 3.11 -5.75 10.72
C THR A 74 3.45 -4.27 10.72
N LEU A 75 2.65 -3.41 10.05
CA LEU A 75 2.88 -1.97 10.06
C LEU A 75 2.77 -1.37 11.47
N VAL A 76 1.77 -1.77 12.25
CA VAL A 76 1.60 -1.33 13.65
C VAL A 76 2.80 -1.77 14.49
N PHE A 77 3.19 -3.04 14.39
CA PHE A 77 4.34 -3.58 15.11
C PHE A 77 5.64 -2.83 14.78
N LEU A 78 5.94 -2.62 13.49
CA LEU A 78 7.13 -1.89 13.05
C LEU A 78 7.09 -0.42 13.49
N THR A 79 5.91 0.21 13.46
CA THR A 79 5.75 1.60 13.93
C THR A 79 6.08 1.72 15.41
N VAL A 80 5.51 0.84 16.25
CA VAL A 80 5.79 0.82 17.69
C VAL A 80 7.27 0.54 17.96
N LEU A 81 7.87 -0.39 17.22
CA LEU A 81 9.28 -0.73 17.36
C LEU A 81 10.19 0.47 17.04
N LEU A 82 9.96 1.14 15.90
CA LEU A 82 10.77 2.29 15.49
C LEU A 82 10.67 3.47 16.45
N ILE A 83 9.48 3.72 17.00
CA ILE A 83 9.26 4.75 18.02
C ILE A 83 9.98 4.38 19.31
N ARG A 84 9.90 3.12 19.75
CA ARG A 84 10.56 2.65 20.98
C ARG A 84 12.08 2.66 20.90
N MET A 85 12.64 2.50 19.70
CA MET A 85 14.07 2.59 19.44
C MET A 85 14.56 4.02 19.22
N GLU A 86 13.67 5.03 19.27
CA GLU A 86 13.97 6.45 19.02
C GLU A 86 14.52 6.72 17.60
N TRP A 87 14.16 5.89 16.62
CA TRP A 87 14.58 6.08 15.22
C TRP A 87 13.74 7.15 14.49
N VAL A 88 12.51 7.36 14.95
CA VAL A 88 11.52 8.27 14.35
C VAL A 88 10.73 8.98 15.45
N GLU A 89 10.27 10.19 15.16
CA GLU A 89 9.42 10.98 16.06
C GLU A 89 7.98 10.48 15.99
N ALA A 90 7.37 10.15 17.13
CA ALA A 90 6.10 9.42 17.16
C ALA A 90 4.97 10.08 16.35
N ILE A 91 4.67 11.35 16.62
CA ILE A 91 3.54 12.05 15.99
C ILE A 91 3.82 12.37 14.52
N PRO A 92 4.95 13.01 14.15
CA PRO A 92 5.25 13.31 12.74
C PRO A 92 5.31 12.05 11.88
N PHE A 93 5.97 10.99 12.38
CA PHE A 93 6.07 9.72 11.68
C PHE A 93 4.70 9.08 11.44
N PHE A 94 3.85 9.02 12.47
CA PHE A 94 2.52 8.43 12.35
C PHE A 94 1.66 9.15 11.31
N LEU A 95 1.67 10.49 11.31
CA LEU A 95 0.93 11.29 10.32
C LEU A 95 1.42 11.02 8.89
N MET A 96 2.75 10.95 8.70
CA MET A 96 3.33 10.62 7.39
C MET A 96 2.95 9.22 6.95
N LEU A 97 3.09 8.24 7.84
CA LEU A 97 2.74 6.85 7.55
C LEU A 97 1.27 6.72 7.18
N MET A 98 0.36 7.41 7.87
CA MET A 98 -1.07 7.45 7.51
C MET A 98 -1.31 8.06 6.13
N GLY A 99 -0.67 9.20 5.82
CA GLY A 99 -0.78 9.84 4.51
C GLY A 99 -0.35 8.93 3.37
N PHE A 100 0.85 8.33 3.48
CA PHE A 100 1.32 7.37 2.48
C PHE A 100 0.45 6.12 2.42
N TYR A 101 0.04 5.59 3.59
CA TYR A 101 -0.75 4.37 3.67
C TYR A 101 -2.09 4.51 2.95
N VAL A 102 -2.85 5.57 3.23
CA VAL A 102 -4.16 5.80 2.61
C VAL A 102 -4.03 5.92 1.09
N LEU A 103 -3.07 6.71 0.60
CA LEU A 103 -2.87 6.88 -0.84
C LEU A 103 -2.48 5.56 -1.52
N HIS A 104 -1.50 4.83 -0.97
CA HIS A 104 -1.09 3.57 -1.54
C HIS A 104 -2.20 2.49 -1.47
N GLN A 105 -3.01 2.49 -0.42
CA GLN A 105 -4.15 1.59 -0.27
C GLN A 105 -5.23 1.88 -1.33
N ILE A 106 -5.53 3.15 -1.61
CA ILE A 106 -6.46 3.55 -2.69
C ILE A 106 -5.95 3.04 -4.05
N MET A 107 -4.65 3.17 -4.30
CA MET A 107 -4.03 2.69 -5.54
C MET A 107 -4.10 1.17 -5.67
N GLU A 108 -3.81 0.43 -4.60
CA GLU A 108 -3.93 -1.03 -4.54
C GLU A 108 -5.36 -1.47 -4.89
N LEU A 109 -6.36 -0.90 -4.21
CA LEU A 109 -7.77 -1.24 -4.42
C LEU A 109 -8.26 -0.86 -5.84
N THR A 110 -7.79 0.28 -6.37
CA THR A 110 -8.11 0.70 -7.73
C THR A 110 -7.53 -0.26 -8.77
N ALA A 111 -6.28 -0.69 -8.57
CA ALA A 111 -5.64 -1.67 -9.45
C ALA A 111 -6.35 -3.03 -9.39
N LEU A 112 -6.76 -3.46 -8.19
CA LEU A 112 -7.52 -4.68 -7.99
C LEU A 112 -8.87 -4.66 -8.69
N ASN A 113 -9.64 -3.58 -8.50
CA ASN A 113 -10.96 -3.41 -9.11
C ASN A 113 -10.88 -3.43 -10.65
N ARG A 114 -9.86 -2.78 -11.24
CA ARG A 114 -9.60 -2.84 -12.69
C ARG A 114 -9.33 -4.27 -13.16
N LYS A 115 -8.54 -5.04 -12.42
CA LYS A 115 -8.21 -6.43 -12.75
C LYS A 115 -9.46 -7.34 -12.68
N ILE A 116 -10.25 -7.22 -11.63
CA ILE A 116 -11.52 -7.96 -11.48
C ILE A 116 -12.49 -7.63 -12.63
N LYS A 117 -12.70 -6.35 -12.94
CA LYS A 117 -13.56 -5.93 -14.06
C LYS A 117 -13.08 -6.48 -15.41
N SER A 118 -11.78 -6.50 -15.65
CA SER A 118 -11.22 -7.07 -16.90
C SER A 118 -11.44 -8.59 -17.00
N GLY A 119 -11.33 -9.33 -15.90
CA GLY A 119 -11.61 -10.76 -15.84
C GLY A 119 -13.08 -11.07 -16.11
N LEU A 120 -14.00 -10.28 -15.55
CA LEU A 120 -15.44 -10.40 -15.79
C LEU A 120 -15.81 -10.21 -17.28
N LYS A 121 -15.24 -9.18 -17.94
CA LYS A 121 -15.46 -8.93 -19.37
C LYS A 121 -15.01 -10.10 -20.26
N LEU A 122 -13.87 -10.73 -19.94
CA LEU A 122 -13.36 -11.91 -20.66
C LEU A 122 -14.21 -13.16 -20.45
N SER A 123 -14.82 -13.32 -19.27
CA SER A 123 -15.78 -14.41 -19.03
C SER A 123 -17.07 -14.22 -19.82
N GLN A 124 -17.57 -13.00 -19.94
CA GLN A 124 -18.79 -12.72 -20.72
C GLN A 124 -18.55 -12.95 -22.22
N LYS A 125 -17.40 -12.51 -22.76
CA LYS A 125 -17.04 -12.71 -24.17
C LYS A 125 -16.89 -14.19 -24.57
N ARG A 126 -16.57 -15.09 -23.63
CA ARG A 126 -16.47 -16.55 -23.89
C ARG A 126 -17.80 -17.29 -23.88
N ARG A 127 -18.89 -16.66 -23.44
CA ARG A 127 -20.24 -17.26 -23.38
C ARG A 127 -21.13 -16.84 -24.56
N VAL A 128 -20.61 -16.05 -25.49
CA VAL A 128 -21.27 -15.59 -26.73
C VAL A 128 -20.44 -16.11 -27.89
#